data_AF-A0A7S3JUZ9-F1
#
_entry.id   AF-A0A7S3JUZ9-F1
#
_cell.length_a   1.000
_cell.length_b   1.000
_cell.length_c   1.000
_cell.angle_alpha   90.00
_cell.angle_beta   90.00
_cell.angle_gamma   90.00
#
_symmetry.space_group_name_H-M   'P 1'
#
loop_
_entity.id
_entity.type
_entity.pdbx_description
1 polymer ?
#
loop_
_entity_poly.entity_id
_entity_poly.type
_entity_poly.pdbx_seq_one_letter_code
_entity_poly.pdbx_strand_id
1 'polypeptide(L)'
;NRRKKFFFSVFGFGYARQIRKLGVERRVLASGNAKTGIDPFLPVRRDAIARERAVLSELHNEFISTVKKHRNHKLQPLSAAKLAAKADAHAWPTSLRAWIAIFTPLSFFFRKSQIDRGDGLFDGSVHAARTAKTIGLVDDVCEQHLLHTLRQRYGKGIRIKRFRVSPFYLRNYYYSTNLDVDSSSLACRRRADGDDPSSSYYSSLLL
;
A
#
# COMPACT_ATOMS: atom_id res chain seq x y z
N ASN A 1 3.43 6.59 28.26
CA ASN A 1 2.30 6.66 27.31
C ASN A 1 2.73 6.04 25.97
N ARG A 2 2.53 4.72 25.78
CA ARG A 2 3.10 3.99 24.63
C ARG A 2 2.25 4.25 23.37
N ARG A 3 2.82 4.90 22.35
CA ARG A 3 2.17 5.01 21.03
C ARG A 3 2.10 3.60 20.43
N LYS A 4 0.95 2.93 20.54
CA LYS A 4 0.65 1.76 19.71
C LYS A 4 0.59 2.27 18.27
N LYS A 5 1.60 1.95 17.47
CA LYS A 5 1.59 2.21 16.03
C LYS A 5 0.56 1.24 15.44
N PHE A 6 -0.54 1.76 14.90
CA PHE A 6 -1.59 0.94 14.30
C PHE A 6 -1.31 0.84 12.80
N PHE A 7 -1.07 -0.39 12.34
CA PHE A 7 -0.77 -0.72 10.94
C PHE A 7 -2.05 -0.76 10.08
N PHE A 8 -3.16 -1.23 10.66
CA PHE A 8 -4.47 -1.17 10.04
C PHE A 8 -5.20 0.10 10.51
N SER A 9 -5.70 0.87 9.54
CA SER A 9 -6.42 2.11 9.79
C SER A 9 -7.74 2.11 9.04
N VAL A 10 -8.79 2.57 9.72
CA VAL A 10 -10.08 2.87 9.12
C VAL A 10 -10.22 4.39 9.15
N PHE A 11 -10.49 4.99 7.99
CA PHE A 11 -10.73 6.42 7.87
C PHE A 11 -12.21 6.67 7.55
N GLY A 12 -12.73 7.81 8.01
CA GLY A 12 -14.10 8.22 7.79
C GLY A 12 -14.33 9.65 8.23
N PHE A 13 -15.42 10.26 7.75
CA PHE A 13 -15.81 11.62 8.09
C PHE A 13 -16.97 11.64 9.08
N GLY A 14 -17.06 12.69 9.89
CA GLY A 14 -18.16 12.93 10.81
C GLY A 14 -19.00 14.14 10.40
N TYR A 15 -20.29 13.95 10.16
CA TYR A 15 -21.26 14.96 9.72
C TYR A 15 -22.36 15.25 10.76
N ALA A 16 -22.24 14.70 11.99
CA ALA A 16 -23.26 14.82 13.04
C ALA A 16 -23.69 16.27 13.35
N ARG A 17 -22.79 17.25 13.19
CA ARG A 17 -23.11 18.67 13.40
C ARG A 17 -23.77 19.30 12.18
N GLN A 18 -23.37 18.92 10.98
CA GLN A 18 -23.82 19.48 9.71
C GLN A 18 -25.26 19.07 9.43
N ILE A 19 -25.61 17.79 9.63
CA ILE A 19 -26.98 17.30 9.46
C ILE A 19 -27.96 18.03 10.37
N ARG A 20 -27.58 18.27 11.63
CA ARG A 20 -28.39 19.04 12.57
C ARG A 20 -28.63 20.48 12.11
N LYS A 21 -27.62 21.12 11.52
CA LYS A 21 -27.74 22.49 10.98
C LYS A 21 -28.62 22.57 9.74
N LEU A 22 -28.59 21.53 8.90
CA LEU A 22 -29.35 21.46 7.65
C LEU A 22 -30.79 20.97 7.85
N GLY A 23 -31.19 20.64 9.07
CA GLY A 23 -32.52 20.09 9.36
C GLY A 23 -32.74 18.70 8.74
N VAL A 24 -31.68 17.98 8.40
CA VAL A 24 -31.78 16.65 7.80
C VAL A 24 -32.08 15.63 8.90
N GLU A 25 -33.12 14.83 8.71
CA GLU A 25 -33.46 13.74 9.62
C GLU A 25 -32.70 12.47 9.25
N ARG A 26 -32.00 11.88 10.22
CA ARG A 26 -31.37 10.56 10.07
C ARG A 26 -32.35 9.47 10.54
N ARG A 27 -32.74 8.58 9.63
CA ARG A 27 -33.59 7.41 9.92
C ARG A 27 -32.77 6.14 9.80
N VAL A 28 -32.74 5.32 10.84
CA VAL A 28 -32.04 4.03 10.84
C VAL A 28 -32.94 2.99 11.50
N LEU A 29 -33.21 1.91 10.77
CA LEU A 29 -33.91 0.74 11.27
C LEU A 29 -32.86 -0.37 11.42
N ALA A 30 -32.63 -0.83 12.64
CA ALA A 30 -31.66 -1.87 12.93
C ALA A 30 -32.24 -2.91 13.89
N SER A 31 -32.07 -4.19 13.54
CA SER A 31 -32.34 -5.31 14.44
C SER A 31 -31.09 -5.57 15.30
N GLY A 32 -31.09 -5.11 16.54
CA GLY A 32 -29.98 -5.28 17.51
C GLY A 32 -29.14 -4.02 17.76
N ASN A 33 -28.64 -3.88 18.99
CA ASN A 33 -28.02 -2.64 19.51
C ASN A 33 -26.64 -2.27 18.91
N ALA A 34 -26.00 -3.17 18.14
CA ALA A 34 -24.60 -3.04 17.72
C ALA A 34 -24.36 -3.16 16.20
N LYS A 35 -25.43 -3.16 15.37
CA LYS A 35 -25.28 -3.30 13.91
C LYS A 35 -24.85 -2.03 13.18
N THR A 36 -25.04 -0.86 13.78
CA THR A 36 -24.46 0.38 13.29
C THR A 36 -23.03 0.48 13.83
N GLY A 37 -22.03 0.36 12.96
CA GLY A 37 -20.62 0.53 13.30
C GLY A 37 -20.28 1.97 13.70
N ILE A 38 -19.23 2.55 13.11
CA ILE A 38 -18.91 3.97 13.26
C ILE A 38 -19.73 4.76 12.23
N ASP A 39 -20.97 5.08 12.59
CA ASP A 39 -21.85 5.87 11.73
C ASP A 39 -21.34 7.32 11.60
N PRO A 40 -21.13 7.85 10.38
CA PRO A 40 -20.58 9.19 10.17
C PRO A 40 -21.52 10.31 10.64
N PHE A 41 -22.82 10.03 10.81
CA PHE A 41 -23.84 11.02 11.14
C PHE A 41 -24.17 11.08 12.63
N LEU A 42 -23.63 10.17 13.44
CA LEU A 42 -23.75 10.20 14.89
C LEU A 42 -22.43 10.61 15.56
N PRO A 43 -22.48 11.15 16.79
CA PRO A 43 -21.28 11.28 17.60
C PRO A 43 -20.69 9.89 17.87
N VAL A 44 -19.38 9.77 17.73
CA VAL A 44 -18.69 8.50 17.88
C VAL A 44 -18.75 8.03 19.33
N ARG A 45 -19.29 6.81 19.54
CA ARG A 45 -19.35 6.15 20.86
C ARG A 45 -18.02 5.51 21.22
N ARG A 46 -17.62 5.61 22.49
CA ARG A 46 -16.38 4.97 22.99
C ARG A 46 -16.39 3.44 22.81
N ASP A 47 -17.52 2.80 23.04
CA ASP A 47 -17.66 1.33 22.89
C ASP A 47 -17.45 0.90 21.43
N ALA A 48 -17.95 1.69 20.47
CA ALA A 48 -17.78 1.40 19.03
C ALA A 48 -16.31 1.52 18.63
N ILE A 49 -15.60 2.54 19.11
CA ILE A 49 -14.14 2.68 18.92
C ILE A 49 -13.40 1.48 19.51
N ALA A 50 -13.76 1.05 20.72
CA ALA A 50 -13.10 -0.07 21.38
C ALA A 50 -13.29 -1.38 20.60
N ARG A 51 -14.52 -1.66 20.13
CA ARG A 51 -14.80 -2.83 19.28
C ARG A 51 -14.04 -2.78 17.96
N GLU A 52 -14.07 -1.65 17.26
CA GLU A 52 -13.37 -1.50 15.97
C GLU A 52 -11.86 -1.67 16.15
N ARG A 53 -11.29 -1.09 17.21
CA ARG A 53 -9.87 -1.28 17.54
C ARG A 53 -9.53 -2.73 17.86
N ALA A 54 -10.42 -3.47 18.50
CA ALA A 54 -10.22 -4.88 18.78
C ALA A 54 -10.16 -5.68 17.45
N VAL A 55 -11.13 -5.46 16.56
CA VAL A 55 -11.16 -6.08 15.22
C VAL A 55 -9.91 -5.75 14.41
N LEU A 56 -9.52 -4.47 14.35
CA LEU A 56 -8.30 -4.06 13.64
C LEU A 56 -7.04 -4.66 14.25
N SER A 57 -6.97 -4.80 15.57
CA SER A 57 -5.85 -5.43 16.25
C SER A 57 -5.79 -6.94 15.96
N GLU A 58 -6.93 -7.61 15.90
CA GLU A 58 -7.02 -9.03 15.56
C GLU A 58 -6.57 -9.28 14.12
N LEU A 59 -7.13 -8.53 13.16
CA LEU A 59 -6.73 -8.59 11.76
C LEU A 59 -5.24 -8.30 11.57
N HIS A 60 -4.71 -7.32 12.33
CA HIS A 60 -3.28 -7.01 12.28
C HIS A 60 -2.41 -8.17 12.75
N ASN A 61 -2.78 -8.79 13.87
CA ASN A 61 -2.05 -9.93 14.42
C ASN A 61 -2.11 -11.12 13.46
N GLU A 62 -3.25 -11.37 12.83
CA GLU A 62 -3.42 -12.46 11.88
C GLU A 62 -2.64 -12.24 10.57
N PHE A 63 -2.58 -10.99 10.11
CA PHE A 63 -1.69 -10.63 9.01
C PHE A 63 -0.22 -10.90 9.37
N ILE A 64 0.24 -10.47 10.55
CA ILE A 64 1.61 -10.70 11.00
C ILE A 64 1.91 -12.20 11.13
N SER A 65 0.99 -12.97 11.74
CA SER A 65 1.16 -14.42 11.92
C SER A 65 1.32 -15.11 10.58
N THR A 66 0.47 -14.78 9.61
CA THR A 66 0.49 -15.29 8.25
C THR A 66 1.80 -14.95 7.54
N VAL A 67 2.22 -13.69 7.55
CA VAL A 67 3.48 -13.27 6.90
C VAL A 67 4.68 -13.97 7.53
N LYS A 68 4.75 -14.05 8.87
CA LYS A 68 5.81 -14.76 9.58
C LYS A 68 5.84 -16.25 9.21
N LYS A 69 4.68 -16.91 9.13
CA LYS A 69 4.55 -18.32 8.75
C LYS A 69 4.99 -18.61 7.31
N HIS A 70 4.72 -17.69 6.38
CA HIS A 70 5.10 -17.88 4.97
C HIS A 70 6.56 -17.51 4.68
N ARG A 71 7.08 -16.46 5.35
CA ARG A 71 8.45 -15.99 5.12
C ARG A 71 9.48 -16.71 6.00
N ASN A 72 9.09 -17.23 7.16
CA ASN A 72 9.93 -18.01 8.08
C ASN A 72 11.32 -17.36 8.29
N HIS A 73 12.39 -18.12 8.03
CA HIS A 73 13.78 -17.71 8.19
C HIS A 73 14.24 -16.61 7.22
N LYS A 74 13.43 -16.26 6.20
CA LYS A 74 13.79 -15.21 5.24
C LYS A 74 13.67 -13.82 5.84
N LEU A 75 12.78 -13.62 6.83
CA LEU A 75 12.61 -12.31 7.46
C LEU A 75 13.86 -11.93 8.24
N GLN A 76 14.32 -10.70 8.03
CA GLN A 76 15.50 -10.13 8.69
C GLN A 76 15.07 -8.97 9.60
N PRO A 77 14.58 -9.25 10.83
CA PRO A 77 14.10 -8.20 11.73
C PRO A 77 15.21 -7.25 12.16
N LEU A 78 16.46 -7.72 12.26
CA LEU A 78 17.61 -6.89 12.60
C LEU A 78 17.96 -5.89 11.49
N SER A 79 17.82 -6.27 10.21
CA SER A 79 18.07 -5.33 9.11
C SER A 79 16.95 -4.30 9.01
N ALA A 80 15.71 -4.71 9.25
CA ALA A 80 14.56 -3.80 9.33
C ALA A 80 14.73 -2.76 10.44
N ALA A 81 15.10 -3.17 11.66
CA ALA A 81 15.35 -2.27 12.78
C ALA A 81 16.50 -1.29 12.50
N LYS A 82 17.58 -1.74 11.83
CA LYS A 82 18.69 -0.88 11.40
C LYS A 82 18.25 0.17 10.38
N LEU A 83 17.40 -0.21 9.42
CA LEU A 83 16.87 0.70 8.40
C LEU A 83 15.93 1.74 9.00
N ALA A 84 15.05 1.33 9.92
CA ALA A 84 14.18 2.24 10.66
C ALA A 84 15.01 3.24 11.49
N ALA A 85 16.00 2.77 12.24
CA ALA A 85 16.89 3.64 13.01
C ALA A 85 17.69 4.61 12.12
N LYS A 86 18.10 4.18 10.92
CA LYS A 86 18.75 5.06 9.94
C LYS A 86 17.80 6.14 9.42
N ALA A 87 16.55 5.78 9.11
CA ALA A 87 15.53 6.74 8.68
C ALA A 87 15.27 7.80 9.76
N ASP A 88 15.15 7.38 11.03
CA ASP A 88 14.96 8.28 12.16
C ASP A 88 16.13 9.23 12.37
N ALA A 89 17.38 8.77 12.20
CA ALA A 89 18.58 9.61 12.33
C ALA A 89 18.63 10.73 11.28
N HIS A 90 18.14 10.46 10.06
CA HIS A 90 18.07 11.46 9.00
C HIS A 90 17.01 12.55 9.25
N ALA A 91 16.04 12.33 10.14
CA ALA A 91 14.99 13.28 10.48
C ALA A 91 15.44 14.41 11.43
N TRP A 92 16.61 14.29 12.08
CA TRP A 92 17.13 15.32 12.98
C TRP A 92 17.98 16.38 12.25
N PRO A 93 17.91 17.65 12.68
CA PRO A 93 18.80 18.72 12.21
C PRO A 93 20.28 18.36 12.39
N THR A 94 21.14 18.73 11.44
CA THR A 94 22.58 18.42 11.45
C THR A 94 23.31 18.94 12.69
N SER A 95 22.89 20.09 13.23
CA SER A 95 23.44 20.70 14.44
C SER A 95 23.24 19.86 15.71
N LEU A 96 22.17 19.06 15.77
CA LEU A 96 21.84 18.24 16.94
C LEU A 96 22.40 16.81 16.87
N ARG A 97 22.84 16.36 15.69
CA ARG A 97 23.37 15.00 15.51
C ARG A 97 24.67 14.77 16.30
N ALA A 98 25.54 15.78 16.37
CA ALA A 98 26.81 15.70 17.09
C ALA A 98 26.63 15.67 18.61
N TRP A 99 25.66 16.43 19.14
CA TRP A 99 25.35 16.47 20.57
C TRP A 99 24.72 15.15 21.08
N ILE A 100 23.86 14.52 20.27
CA ILE A 100 23.24 13.23 20.61
C ILE A 100 24.27 12.09 20.59
N ALA A 101 25.28 12.17 19.73
CA ALA A 101 26.36 11.19 19.64
C ALA A 101 27.22 11.11 20.93
N ILE A 102 27.20 12.13 21.78
CA ILE A 102 27.91 12.16 23.06
C ILE A 102 27.13 11.44 24.16
N PHE A 103 25.79 11.45 24.12
CA PHE A 103 24.89 10.77 25.08
C PHE A 103 24.54 9.31 24.69
N THR A 104 25.27 8.73 23.73
CA THR A 104 24.97 7.46 23.08
C THR A 104 25.01 6.18 23.94
N PRO A 105 25.67 6.05 25.12
CA PRO A 105 25.65 4.77 25.84
C PRO A 105 24.24 4.33 26.26
N LEU A 106 23.30 5.26 26.48
CA LEU A 106 21.90 4.95 26.81
C LEU A 106 21.08 4.50 25.58
N SER A 107 21.51 4.87 24.36
CA SER A 107 20.82 4.53 23.11
C SER A 107 20.93 3.05 22.74
N PHE A 108 21.96 2.35 23.23
CA PHE A 108 22.12 0.90 23.05
C PHE A 108 20.96 0.13 23.71
N PHE A 109 20.54 0.57 24.89
CA PHE A 109 19.42 -0.02 25.62
C PHE A 109 18.07 0.22 24.93
N PHE A 110 17.87 1.42 24.38
CA PHE A 110 16.69 1.72 23.57
C PHE A 110 16.62 0.88 22.29
N ARG A 111 17.78 0.61 21.66
CA ARG A 111 17.90 -0.17 20.42
C ARG A 111 17.49 -1.64 20.59
N LYS A 112 17.85 -2.26 21.71
CA LYS A 112 17.42 -3.64 22.05
C LYS A 112 15.89 -3.73 22.14
N SER A 113 15.24 -2.74 22.77
CA SER A 113 13.78 -2.69 22.86
C SER A 113 13.08 -2.52 21.50
N GLN A 114 13.72 -1.89 20.51
CA GLN A 114 13.14 -1.72 19.17
C GLN A 114 13.16 -3.03 18.38
N ILE A 115 14.24 -3.80 18.50
CA ILE A 115 14.40 -5.11 17.89
C ILE A 115 13.36 -6.10 18.44
N ASP A 116 13.16 -6.12 19.76
CA ASP A 116 12.17 -6.99 20.42
C ASP A 116 10.72 -6.62 20.06
N ARG A 117 10.47 -5.37 19.64
CA ARG A 117 9.16 -4.89 19.18
C ARG A 117 8.90 -5.13 17.70
N GLY A 118 9.91 -5.57 16.92
CA GLY A 118 9.81 -5.64 15.46
C GLY A 118 9.67 -4.27 14.80
N ASP A 119 10.19 -3.21 15.45
CA ASP A 119 10.15 -1.84 14.93
C ASP A 119 10.80 -1.83 13.51
N GLY A 120 10.01 -1.45 12.50
CA GLY A 120 10.46 -1.33 11.11
C GLY A 120 10.06 -2.46 10.16
N LEU A 121 9.44 -3.56 10.64
CA LEU A 121 8.97 -4.64 9.74
C LEU A 121 7.44 -4.67 9.56
N PHE A 122 6.69 -4.34 10.61
CA PHE A 122 5.21 -4.34 10.60
C PHE A 122 4.65 -3.03 11.18
N ASP A 123 5.31 -1.91 10.90
CA ASP A 123 4.98 -0.59 11.45
C ASP A 123 4.12 0.28 10.50
N GLY A 124 3.85 -0.22 9.29
CA GLY A 124 3.06 0.46 8.27
C GLY A 124 3.92 1.27 7.31
N SER A 125 5.24 1.18 7.43
CA SER A 125 6.16 1.82 6.50
C SER A 125 6.14 1.13 5.14
N VAL A 126 6.31 1.94 4.08
CA VAL A 126 6.41 1.46 2.71
C VAL A 126 7.89 1.24 2.39
N HIS A 127 8.24 0.04 1.95
CA HIS A 127 9.62 -0.30 1.58
C HIS A 127 9.79 -0.33 0.07
N ALA A 128 10.80 0.40 -0.43
CA ALA A 128 11.25 0.26 -1.81
C ALA A 128 11.75 -1.17 -2.06
N ALA A 129 11.69 -1.64 -3.32
CA ALA A 129 11.98 -3.03 -3.68
C ALA A 129 13.34 -3.53 -3.15
N ARG A 130 14.40 -2.72 -3.26
CA ARG A 130 15.74 -3.05 -2.74
C ARG A 130 15.73 -3.22 -1.23
N THR A 131 15.08 -2.30 -0.52
CA THR A 131 14.90 -2.36 0.93
C THR A 131 14.06 -3.56 1.34
N ALA A 132 13.01 -3.88 0.60
CA ALA A 132 12.14 -5.04 0.83
C ALA A 132 12.92 -6.37 0.70
N LYS A 133 13.88 -6.43 -0.23
CA LYS A 133 14.79 -7.58 -0.37
C LYS A 133 15.73 -7.71 0.83
N THR A 134 16.32 -6.61 1.32
CA THR A 134 17.26 -6.66 2.46
C THR A 134 16.60 -7.04 3.78
N ILE A 135 15.32 -6.71 3.97
CA ILE A 135 14.52 -7.13 5.12
C ILE A 135 13.88 -8.52 4.94
N GLY A 136 13.99 -9.11 3.74
CA GLY A 136 13.44 -10.42 3.44
C GLY A 136 11.93 -10.45 3.18
N LEU A 137 11.31 -9.29 2.97
CA LEU A 137 9.92 -9.19 2.52
C LEU A 137 9.74 -9.59 1.06
N VAL A 138 10.81 -9.65 0.27
CA VAL A 138 10.79 -10.07 -1.15
C VAL A 138 12.01 -10.95 -1.44
N ASP A 139 11.85 -11.95 -2.29
CA ASP A 139 12.93 -12.90 -2.64
C ASP A 139 13.92 -12.33 -3.66
N ASP A 140 13.45 -11.50 -4.59
CA ASP A 140 14.31 -10.79 -5.54
C ASP A 140 13.67 -9.54 -6.15
N VAL A 141 14.52 -8.71 -6.74
CA VAL A 141 14.12 -7.55 -7.54
C VAL A 141 14.65 -7.74 -8.95
N CYS A 142 13.77 -7.64 -9.95
CA CYS A 142 14.15 -7.70 -11.36
C CYS A 142 14.50 -6.29 -11.85
N GLU A 143 15.71 -6.07 -12.38
CA GLU A 143 16.12 -4.74 -12.90
C GLU A 143 15.86 -4.56 -14.40
N GLN A 144 15.73 -5.66 -15.17
CA GLN A 144 15.67 -5.60 -16.64
C GLN A 144 14.50 -6.42 -17.23
N HIS A 145 14.60 -7.76 -17.25
CA HIS A 145 13.62 -8.61 -17.95
C HIS A 145 13.13 -9.78 -17.08
N LEU A 146 11.85 -9.77 -16.71
CA LEU A 146 11.22 -10.73 -15.79
C LEU A 146 11.43 -12.21 -16.21
N LEU A 147 11.20 -12.53 -17.47
CA LEU A 147 11.35 -13.91 -17.97
C LEU A 147 12.78 -14.43 -17.82
N HIS A 148 13.79 -13.56 -17.90
CA HIS A 148 15.18 -13.98 -17.78
C HIS A 148 15.47 -14.40 -16.35
N THR A 149 15.12 -13.55 -15.37
CA THR A 149 15.26 -13.84 -13.94
C THR A 149 14.46 -15.08 -13.52
N LEU A 150 13.25 -15.24 -14.04
CA LEU A 150 12.43 -16.44 -13.77
C LEU A 150 13.08 -17.70 -14.32
N ARG A 151 13.55 -17.68 -15.58
CA ARG A 151 14.20 -18.84 -16.21
C ARG A 151 15.50 -19.24 -15.51
N GLN A 152 16.26 -18.26 -15.02
CA GLN A 152 17.46 -18.54 -14.22
C GLN A 152 17.13 -19.22 -12.89
N ARG A 153 16.03 -18.86 -12.23
CA ARG A 153 15.65 -19.40 -10.91
C ARG A 153 14.90 -20.73 -10.98
N TYR A 154 13.94 -20.85 -11.89
CA TYR A 154 13.01 -21.99 -11.92
C TYR A 154 13.15 -22.84 -13.19
N GLY A 155 14.12 -22.53 -14.06
CA GLY A 155 14.44 -23.29 -15.26
C GLY A 155 13.70 -22.84 -16.52
N LYS A 156 14.01 -23.47 -17.65
CA LYS A 156 13.51 -23.05 -18.99
C LYS A 156 12.03 -23.40 -19.23
N GLY A 157 11.42 -24.26 -18.41
CA GLY A 157 10.05 -24.79 -18.60
C GLY A 157 8.90 -23.83 -18.21
N ILE A 158 9.19 -22.58 -17.85
CA ILE A 158 8.19 -21.63 -17.36
C ILE A 158 7.33 -21.10 -18.51
N ARG A 159 6.01 -21.29 -18.42
CA ARG A 159 5.02 -20.74 -19.36
C ARG A 159 4.29 -19.57 -18.70
N ILE A 160 4.47 -18.35 -19.22
CA ILE A 160 3.68 -17.20 -18.79
C ILE A 160 2.33 -17.23 -19.51
N LYS A 161 1.25 -17.40 -18.74
CA LYS A 161 -0.11 -17.22 -19.25
C LYS A 161 -0.50 -15.75 -19.09
N ARG A 162 -0.77 -15.08 -20.20
CA ARG A 162 -1.37 -13.74 -20.17
C ARG A 162 -2.88 -13.90 -20.11
N PHE A 163 -3.46 -13.63 -18.95
CA PHE A 163 -4.91 -13.61 -18.83
C PHE A 163 -5.43 -12.35 -19.51
N ARG A 164 -6.09 -12.51 -20.67
CA ARG A 164 -6.97 -11.48 -21.21
C ARG A 164 -8.35 -11.72 -20.60
N VAL A 165 -8.86 -10.75 -19.85
CA VAL A 165 -10.30 -10.71 -19.58
C VAL A 165 -11.01 -10.62 -20.93
N SER A 166 -11.91 -11.57 -21.21
CA SER A 166 -12.71 -11.51 -22.43
C SER A 166 -13.59 -10.27 -22.37
N PRO A 167 -13.58 -9.38 -23.39
CA PRO A 167 -14.45 -8.21 -23.44
C PRO A 167 -15.94 -8.58 -23.32
N PHE A 168 -16.29 -9.82 -23.68
CA PHE A 168 -17.67 -10.28 -23.74
C PHE A 168 -18.35 -10.41 -22.37
N TYR A 169 -17.61 -10.79 -21.32
CA TYR A 169 -18.21 -11.06 -20.00
C TYR A 169 -18.31 -9.84 -19.08
N LEU A 170 -17.62 -8.74 -19.39
CA LEU A 170 -17.60 -7.52 -18.55
C LEU A 170 -18.23 -6.29 -19.21
N ARG A 171 -18.76 -6.41 -20.43
CA ARG A 171 -19.36 -5.27 -21.15
C ARG A 171 -20.68 -4.78 -20.54
N ASN A 172 -21.43 -5.64 -19.84
CA ASN A 172 -22.76 -5.30 -19.32
C ASN A 172 -22.80 -4.96 -17.82
N TYR A 173 -21.71 -5.16 -17.07
CA TYR A 173 -21.74 -5.02 -15.61
C TYR A 173 -21.19 -3.69 -15.08
N TYR A 174 -20.48 -2.89 -15.88
CA TYR A 174 -19.72 -1.74 -15.37
C TYR A 174 -19.64 -0.50 -16.29
N TYR A 175 -20.65 -0.13 -17.07
CA TYR A 175 -20.66 1.23 -17.66
C TYR A 175 -22.09 1.80 -17.77
N SER A 176 -22.46 2.60 -16.78
CA SER A 176 -23.50 3.63 -16.89
C SER A 176 -22.84 5.01 -16.73
N THR A 177 -21.84 5.31 -17.55
CA THR A 177 -21.43 6.69 -17.85
C THR A 177 -20.62 6.67 -19.15
N ASN A 178 -21.10 7.40 -20.14
CA ASN A 178 -20.53 7.58 -21.46
C ASN A 178 -19.05 7.97 -21.40
N LEU A 179 -18.19 7.16 -22.01
CA LEU A 179 -16.89 7.57 -22.53
C LEU A 179 -16.65 6.69 -23.76
N ASP A 180 -17.03 7.21 -24.92
CA ASP A 180 -16.65 6.67 -26.22
C ASP A 180 -15.12 6.73 -26.34
N VAL A 181 -14.44 5.65 -25.97
CA VAL A 181 -13.06 5.41 -26.38
C VAL A 181 -13.11 4.52 -27.60
N ASP A 182 -13.02 5.19 -28.75
CA ASP A 182 -13.10 4.61 -30.07
C ASP A 182 -12.06 3.48 -30.24
N SER A 183 -12.55 2.28 -30.54
CA SER A 183 -11.79 1.03 -30.56
C SER A 183 -11.00 0.83 -31.86
N SER A 184 -10.82 1.89 -32.64
CA SER A 184 -10.30 1.88 -34.01
C SER A 184 -8.78 2.12 -34.10
N SER A 185 -8.10 2.49 -33.00
CA SER A 185 -6.68 2.89 -33.02
C SER A 185 -5.64 1.79 -32.73
N LEU A 186 -6.04 0.53 -32.52
CA LEU A 186 -5.10 -0.58 -32.27
C LEU A 186 -4.93 -1.58 -33.43
N ALA A 187 -5.27 -1.16 -34.65
CA ALA A 187 -4.77 -1.82 -35.85
C ALA A 187 -3.33 -1.36 -36.12
N CYS A 188 -2.37 -1.84 -35.33
CA CYS A 188 -0.95 -1.73 -35.67
C CYS A 188 -0.71 -2.55 -36.94
N ARG A 189 -0.77 -1.88 -38.10
CA ARG A 189 -0.27 -2.40 -39.38
C ARG A 189 1.23 -2.63 -39.23
N ARG A 190 1.65 -3.89 -39.35
CA ARG A 190 3.02 -4.23 -39.75
C ARG A 190 3.30 -3.60 -41.12
N ARG A 191 4.30 -2.72 -41.20
CA ARG A 191 5.20 -2.65 -42.34
C ARG A 191 6.58 -2.22 -41.83
N ALA A 192 7.57 -3.00 -42.24
CA ALA A 192 8.98 -2.68 -42.12
C ALA A 192 9.35 -1.63 -43.19
N ASP A 193 10.58 -1.11 -43.01
CA ASP A 193 11.45 -0.46 -43.99
C ASP A 193 11.60 1.07 -43.88
N GLY A 194 12.84 1.48 -43.57
CA GLY A 194 13.57 2.54 -44.29
C GLY A 194 13.39 4.01 -43.89
N ASP A 195 14.47 4.60 -43.36
CA ASP A 195 15.01 5.95 -43.61
C ASP A 195 14.20 7.23 -43.27
N ASP A 196 14.62 7.85 -42.15
CA ASP A 196 15.00 9.27 -41.88
C ASP A 196 14.26 10.52 -42.47
N PRO A 197 14.44 11.71 -41.83
CA PRO A 197 13.37 12.68 -41.58
C PRO A 197 13.43 13.93 -42.47
N SER A 198 12.28 14.53 -42.76
CA SER A 198 12.05 15.98 -42.93
C SER A 198 10.66 16.25 -43.52
N SER A 199 10.18 17.47 -43.32
CA SER A 199 9.01 18.07 -43.98
C SER A 199 7.65 17.65 -43.40
N SER A 200 7.02 18.40 -42.50
CA SER A 200 6.47 19.75 -42.62
C SER A 200 5.10 19.83 -43.31
N TYR A 201 4.24 20.61 -42.65
CA TYR A 201 3.12 21.39 -43.16
C TYR A 201 1.72 20.78 -43.44
N TYR A 202 0.73 21.51 -42.87
CA TYR A 202 -0.62 21.79 -43.37
C TYR A 202 -1.61 20.61 -43.40
N SER A 203 -2.92 20.75 -43.24
CA SER A 203 -3.82 21.89 -43.05
C SER A 203 -5.21 21.31 -42.84
N SER A 204 -6.00 21.96 -41.99
CA SER A 204 -7.42 22.27 -42.18
C SER A 204 -8.52 21.18 -42.21
N LEU A 205 -9.68 21.70 -41.79
CA LEU A 205 -11.07 21.34 -42.10
C LEU A 205 -11.72 20.46 -41.04
N LEU A 206 -12.52 21.08 -40.16
CA LEU A 206 -13.93 21.46 -40.38
C LEU A 206 -14.83 20.23 -40.39
N LEU A 207 -15.37 19.91 -39.20
CA LEU A 207 -16.80 19.98 -38.87
C LEU A 207 -16.96 19.79 -37.36
#